data_AF-A0A6H9GA94-F1
#
_entry.id   AF-A0A6H9GA94-F1
#
_cell.length_a   1.000
_cell.length_b   1.000
_cell.length_c   1.000
_cell.angle_alpha   90.00
_cell.angle_beta   90.00
_cell.angle_gamma   90.00
#
_symmetry.space_group_name_H-M   'P 1'
#
loop_
_entity.id
_entity.type
_entity.pdbx_description
1 polymer ?
#
loop_
_entity_poly.entity_id
_entity_poly.type
_entity_poly.pdbx_seq_one_letter_code
_entity_poly.pdbx_strand_id
1 'polypeptide(L)'
;MSLSTATVTAINYPDATITRAERALCCSPFRVTLFAAMLEQSVSLLSIPGAGGLEKGYTSRLLTEAAAESYLLWLIKVGILRREVDGQGITDSFRLTPLGRKLIEKWQPQGDFFPQPTFWQRFFNTLQRWFSF
;
A
#
# COMPACT_ATOMS: atom_id res chain seq x y z
N MET A 1 -19.28 27.61 -18.01
CA MET A 1 -18.01 27.51 -17.25
C MET A 1 -17.48 26.09 -17.43
N SER A 2 -16.46 25.90 -18.26
CA SER A 2 -15.89 24.58 -18.54
C SER A 2 -14.76 24.32 -17.55
N LEU A 3 -14.90 23.30 -16.70
CA LEU A 3 -13.84 22.86 -15.81
C LEU A 3 -12.80 22.12 -16.66
N SER A 4 -11.60 22.68 -16.73
CA SER A 4 -10.44 22.08 -17.38
C SER A 4 -10.07 20.77 -16.66
N THR A 5 -10.34 19.63 -17.29
CA THR A 5 -9.90 18.32 -16.83
C THR A 5 -8.37 18.29 -16.91
N ALA A 6 -7.70 18.46 -15.77
CA ALA A 6 -6.25 18.33 -15.67
C ALA A 6 -5.84 16.92 -16.13
N THR A 7 -5.15 16.84 -17.27
CA THR A 7 -4.58 15.60 -17.77
C THR A 7 -3.47 15.16 -16.83
N VAL A 8 -3.74 14.15 -16.00
CA VAL A 8 -2.72 13.50 -15.17
C VAL A 8 -1.65 12.97 -16.13
N THR A 9 -0.51 13.66 -16.20
CA THR A 9 0.62 13.21 -17.00
C THR A 9 1.03 11.84 -16.49
N ALA A 10 0.99 10.82 -17.34
CA ALA A 10 1.37 9.46 -16.97
C ALA A 10 2.87 9.46 -16.62
N ILE A 11 3.18 9.49 -15.32
CA ILE A 11 4.55 9.39 -14.83
C ILE A 11 5.08 8.02 -15.26
N ASN A 12 6.15 8.02 -16.07
CA ASN A 12 6.83 6.80 -16.44
C ASN A 12 7.82 6.41 -15.34
N TYR A 13 7.61 5.24 -14.72
CA TYR A 13 8.48 4.73 -13.67
C TYR A 13 9.43 3.69 -14.27
N PRO A 14 10.72 3.67 -13.90
CA PRO A 14 11.63 2.60 -14.31
C PRO A 14 11.11 1.23 -13.90
N ASP A 15 11.31 0.20 -14.73
CA ASP A 15 10.81 -1.16 -14.48
C ASP A 15 11.26 -1.70 -13.12
N ALA A 16 12.51 -1.45 -12.73
CA ALA A 16 13.03 -1.84 -11.41
C ALA A 16 12.21 -1.26 -10.25
N THR A 17 11.67 -0.03 -10.40
CA THR A 17 10.82 0.61 -9.39
C THR A 17 9.46 -0.09 -9.32
N ILE A 18 8.87 -0.38 -10.47
CA ILE A 18 7.58 -1.08 -10.58
C ILE A 18 7.71 -2.48 -9.97
N THR A 19 8.73 -3.26 -10.36
CA THR A 19 8.97 -4.62 -9.85
C THR A 19 9.19 -4.63 -8.34
N ARG A 20 9.95 -3.68 -7.80
CA ARG A 20 10.18 -3.57 -6.35
C ARG A 20 8.87 -3.28 -5.60
N ALA A 21 8.06 -2.36 -6.10
CA ALA A 21 6.79 -2.00 -5.51
C ALA A 21 5.76 -3.15 -5.60
N GLU A 22 5.64 -3.83 -6.74
CA GLU A 22 4.78 -5.01 -6.86
C GLU A 22 5.17 -6.12 -5.89
N ARG A 23 6.47 -6.43 -5.80
CA ARG A 23 6.96 -7.40 -4.82
C ARG A 23 6.55 -7.00 -3.41
N ALA A 24 6.59 -5.71 -3.09
CA ALA A 24 6.22 -5.24 -1.77
C ALA A 24 4.74 -5.44 -1.44
N LEU A 25 3.84 -5.16 -2.40
CA LEU A 25 2.41 -5.45 -2.27
C LEU A 25 2.16 -6.94 -2.01
N CYS A 26 2.70 -7.81 -2.86
CA CYS A 26 2.51 -9.26 -2.77
C CYS A 26 3.06 -9.85 -1.47
N CYS A 27 4.13 -9.29 -0.91
CA CYS A 27 4.71 -9.75 0.35
C CYS A 27 4.11 -9.08 1.60
N SER A 28 3.21 -8.11 1.44
CA SER A 28 2.51 -7.48 2.57
C SER A 28 1.34 -8.37 3.05
N PRO A 29 0.90 -8.22 4.31
CA PRO A 29 -0.29 -8.91 4.81
C PRO A 29 -1.59 -8.24 4.38
N PHE A 30 -1.53 -7.15 3.61
CA PHE A 30 -2.69 -6.36 3.20
C PHE A 30 -3.35 -6.92 1.95
N ARG A 31 -4.67 -6.77 1.89
CA ARG A 31 -5.50 -7.19 0.76
C ARG A 31 -5.76 -6.01 -0.18
N VAL A 32 -6.16 -6.31 -1.41
CA VAL A 32 -6.45 -5.27 -2.42
C VAL A 32 -7.54 -4.32 -1.92
N THR A 33 -8.51 -4.80 -1.14
CA THR A 33 -9.57 -4.00 -0.50
C THR A 33 -9.04 -2.82 0.32
N LEU A 34 -7.94 -2.97 1.07
CA LEU A 34 -7.33 -1.84 1.80
C LEU A 34 -6.92 -0.73 0.83
N PHE A 35 -6.27 -1.11 -0.26
CA PHE A 35 -5.77 -0.16 -1.24
C PHE A 35 -6.88 0.41 -2.11
N ALA A 36 -7.95 -0.37 -2.37
CA ALA A 36 -9.16 0.13 -3.01
C ALA A 36 -9.80 1.25 -2.16
N ALA A 37 -9.89 1.08 -0.84
CA ALA A 37 -10.33 2.15 0.05
C ALA A 37 -9.42 3.39 -0.03
N MET A 38 -8.10 3.18 -0.19
CA MET A 38 -7.12 4.26 -0.37
C MET A 38 -7.19 4.98 -1.74
N LEU A 39 -7.87 4.41 -2.73
CA LEU A 39 -8.12 5.10 -4.00
C LEU A 39 -9.12 6.25 -3.83
N GLU A 40 -10.10 6.05 -2.94
CA GLU A 40 -11.19 6.97 -2.63
C GLU A 40 -10.78 8.01 -1.58
N GLN A 41 -10.18 7.55 -0.48
CA GLN A 41 -9.84 8.42 0.66
C GLN A 41 -8.63 7.90 1.45
N SER A 42 -8.03 8.76 2.27
CA SER A 42 -6.94 8.33 3.15
C SER A 42 -7.47 7.42 4.25
N VAL A 43 -6.74 6.35 4.58
CA VAL A 43 -7.15 5.36 5.59
C VAL A 43 -6.30 5.51 6.85
N SER A 44 -6.93 5.67 8.01
CA SER A 44 -6.25 5.85 9.29
C SER A 44 -5.54 4.57 9.75
N LEU A 45 -4.34 4.71 10.34
CA LEU A 45 -3.59 3.60 10.94
C LEU A 45 -4.48 2.76 11.88
N LEU A 46 -5.25 3.42 12.74
CA LEU A 46 -6.07 2.79 13.78
C LEU A 46 -7.17 1.87 13.22
N SER A 47 -7.51 2.03 11.95
CA SER A 47 -8.58 1.25 11.29
C SER A 47 -8.10 -0.03 10.60
N ILE A 48 -6.79 -0.25 10.54
CA ILE A 48 -6.12 -1.32 9.78
C ILE A 48 -5.75 -2.55 10.63
N PRO A 49 -5.23 -2.45 11.86
CA PRO A 49 -4.87 -3.62 12.66
C PRO A 49 -6.07 -4.25 13.37
N GLY A 50 -5.83 -5.38 14.03
CA GLY A 50 -6.82 -6.05 14.88
C GLY A 50 -8.01 -6.66 14.13
N ALA A 51 -9.07 -6.93 14.89
CA ALA A 51 -10.29 -7.56 14.37
C ALA A 51 -11.00 -6.66 13.34
N GLY A 52 -11.10 -5.35 13.60
CA GLY A 52 -11.77 -4.42 12.69
C GLY A 52 -11.13 -4.38 11.30
N GLY A 53 -9.80 -4.47 11.19
CA GLY A 53 -9.11 -4.56 9.91
C GLY A 53 -9.32 -5.91 9.19
N LEU A 54 -9.49 -6.99 9.95
CA LEU A 54 -9.81 -8.31 9.39
C LEU A 54 -11.24 -8.36 8.85
N GLU A 55 -12.20 -7.84 9.62
CA GLU A 55 -13.62 -7.76 9.27
C GLU A 55 -13.85 -6.88 8.03
N LYS A 56 -13.13 -5.75 7.92
CA LYS A 56 -13.13 -4.90 6.71
C LYS A 56 -12.43 -5.53 5.51
N GLY A 57 -11.79 -6.69 5.68
CA GLY A 57 -10.99 -7.32 4.64
C GLY A 57 -9.74 -6.53 4.26
N TYR A 58 -9.22 -5.67 5.14
CA TYR A 58 -7.98 -4.92 4.88
C TYR A 58 -6.73 -5.78 5.05
N THR A 59 -6.79 -6.77 5.94
CA THR A 59 -5.69 -7.67 6.24
C THR A 59 -6.08 -9.11 5.97
N SER A 60 -5.08 -9.94 5.65
CA SER A 60 -5.24 -11.39 5.46
C SER A 60 -5.18 -12.19 6.78
N ARG A 61 -4.78 -11.54 7.87
CA ARG A 61 -4.62 -12.12 9.21
C ARG A 61 -4.62 -11.01 10.26
N LEU A 62 -4.87 -11.36 11.52
CA LEU A 62 -4.74 -10.42 12.63
C LEU A 62 -3.32 -9.84 12.70
N LEU A 63 -3.23 -8.52 12.79
CA LEU A 63 -1.99 -7.76 12.96
C LEU A 63 -2.08 -6.92 14.23
N THR A 64 -0.94 -6.80 14.92
CA THR A 64 -0.76 -5.74 15.92
C THR A 64 -0.59 -4.40 15.21
N GLU A 65 -0.86 -3.30 15.91
CA GLU A 65 -0.66 -1.95 15.38
C GLU A 65 0.78 -1.72 14.92
N ALA A 66 1.77 -2.05 15.76
CA ALA A 66 3.19 -1.94 15.41
C ALA A 66 3.58 -2.77 14.17
N ALA A 67 2.99 -3.96 14.00
CA ALA A 67 3.24 -4.77 12.80
C ALA A 67 2.63 -4.11 11.56
N ALA A 68 1.37 -3.63 11.65
CA ALA A 68 0.71 -2.94 10.55
C ALA A 68 1.48 -1.66 10.15
N GLU A 69 1.86 -0.83 11.13
CA GLU A 69 2.66 0.38 10.90
C GLU A 69 3.99 0.04 10.21
N SER A 70 4.72 -0.97 10.67
CA SER A 70 5.97 -1.40 10.04
C SER A 70 5.81 -1.76 8.56
N TYR A 71 4.72 -2.46 8.19
CA TYR A 71 4.43 -2.74 6.79
C TYR A 71 4.04 -1.47 6.01
N LEU A 72 3.24 -0.57 6.60
CA LEU A 72 2.83 0.68 5.95
C LEU A 72 4.03 1.60 5.68
N LEU A 73 4.94 1.74 6.65
CA LEU A 73 6.20 2.49 6.48
C LEU A 73 7.09 1.87 5.40
N TRP A 74 7.12 0.54 5.30
CA TRP A 74 7.83 -0.12 4.22
C TRP A 74 7.21 0.17 2.85
N LEU A 75 5.88 0.18 2.74
CA LEU A 75 5.16 0.56 1.52
C LEU A 75 5.38 2.05 1.15
N ILE A 76 5.58 2.93 2.14
CA ILE A 76 6.03 4.31 1.89
C ILE A 76 7.42 4.31 1.28
N LYS A 77 8.36 3.56 1.87
CA LYS A 77 9.75 3.51 1.41
C LYS A 77 9.92 2.99 -0.01
N VAL A 78 9.06 2.06 -0.45
CA VAL A 78 9.06 1.59 -1.84
C VAL A 78 8.25 2.47 -2.79
N GLY A 79 7.62 3.52 -2.28
CA GLY A 79 6.94 4.56 -3.05
C GLY A 79 5.47 4.28 -3.36
N ILE A 80 4.84 3.30 -2.71
CA ILE A 80 3.42 2.95 -2.95
C ILE A 80 2.49 3.87 -2.17
N LEU A 81 2.86 4.17 -0.92
CA LEU A 81 2.06 4.98 -0.01
C LEU A 81 2.78 6.29 0.33
N ARG A 82 2.00 7.24 0.83
CA ARG A 82 2.49 8.38 1.61
C ARG A 82 1.68 8.48 2.90
N ARG A 83 2.30 9.03 3.94
CA ARG A 83 1.63 9.39 5.19
C ARG A 83 1.00 10.77 5.02
N GLU A 84 -0.21 10.92 5.51
CA GLU A 84 -0.93 12.18 5.63
C GLU A 84 -1.30 12.36 7.09
N VAL A 85 -1.06 13.57 7.59
CA VAL A 85 -1.47 13.96 8.93
C VAL A 85 -2.71 14.84 8.81
N ASP A 86 -3.55 14.84 9.85
CA ASP A 86 -4.57 15.86 9.98
C ASP A 86 -3.95 17.28 10.06
N GLY A 87 -4.78 18.32 10.00
CA GLY A 87 -4.31 19.70 10.11
C GLY A 87 -3.59 20.03 11.43
N GLN A 88 -3.57 19.11 12.39
CA GLN A 88 -2.94 19.25 13.70
C GLN A 88 -1.69 18.36 13.87
N GLY A 89 -1.39 17.45 12.94
CA GLY A 89 -0.27 16.52 13.06
C GLY A 89 -0.51 15.33 13.99
N ILE A 90 -1.75 15.08 14.43
CA ILE A 90 -2.04 14.12 15.51
C ILE A 90 -2.45 12.77 14.95
N THR A 91 -3.31 12.77 13.94
CA THR A 91 -3.84 11.53 13.36
C THR A 91 -3.11 11.18 12.08
N ASP A 92 -2.62 9.95 12.02
CA ASP A 92 -1.96 9.42 10.84
C ASP A 92 -2.92 8.64 9.96
N SER A 93 -2.89 9.00 8.67
CA SER A 93 -3.60 8.31 7.61
C SER A 93 -2.67 8.05 6.43
N PHE A 94 -3.02 7.10 5.58
CA PHE A 94 -2.21 6.69 4.44
C PHE A 94 -3.00 6.85 3.15
N ARG A 95 -2.33 7.36 2.12
CA ARG A 95 -2.87 7.51 0.77
C ARG A 95 -1.94 6.88 -0.26
N LEU A 96 -2.51 6.38 -1.35
CA LEU A 96 -1.76 5.93 -2.52
C LEU A 96 -1.02 7.09 -3.19
N THR A 97 0.23 6.83 -3.58
CA THR A 97 0.97 7.67 -4.53
C THR A 97 0.49 7.37 -5.96
N PRO A 98 0.94 8.13 -6.99
CA PRO A 98 0.63 7.78 -8.37
C PRO A 98 1.19 6.41 -8.79
N LEU A 99 2.35 6.00 -8.27
CA LEU A 99 2.88 4.65 -8.47
C LEU A 99 1.96 3.60 -7.85
N GLY A 100 1.54 3.82 -6.60
CA GLY A 100 0.60 2.94 -5.91
C GLY A 100 -0.71 2.79 -6.70
N ARG A 101 -1.33 3.91 -7.10
CA ARG A 101 -2.55 3.92 -7.91
C ARG A 101 -2.42 3.08 -9.18
N LYS A 102 -1.35 3.28 -9.96
CA LYS A 102 -1.08 2.51 -11.19
C LYS A 102 -1.02 0.99 -10.93
N LEU A 103 -0.43 0.57 -9.81
CA LEU A 103 -0.36 -0.85 -9.45
C LEU A 103 -1.72 -1.39 -9.03
N ILE A 104 -2.46 -0.66 -8.22
CA ILE A 104 -3.77 -1.12 -7.72
C ILE A 104 -4.78 -1.20 -8.87
N GLU A 105 -4.78 -0.27 -9.81
CA GLU A 105 -5.61 -0.33 -11.02
C GLU A 105 -5.31 -1.59 -11.87
N LYS A 106 -4.07 -2.08 -11.87
CA LYS A 106 -3.70 -3.36 -12.51
C LYS A 106 -4.23 -4.59 -11.76
N TRP A 107 -4.21 -4.57 -10.43
CA TRP A 107 -4.52 -5.74 -9.60
C TRP A 107 -5.99 -5.84 -9.19
N GLN A 108 -6.69 -4.72 -9.03
CA GLN A 108 -8.09 -4.66 -8.61
C GLN A 108 -9.04 -5.52 -9.47
N PRO A 109 -8.90 -5.59 -10.81
CA PRO A 109 -9.74 -6.46 -11.63
C PRO A 109 -9.48 -7.97 -11.44
N GLN A 110 -8.35 -8.35 -10.85
CA GLN A 110 -7.92 -9.75 -10.72
C GLN A 110 -8.41 -10.41 -9.43
N GLY A 111 -9.04 -9.64 -8.54
CA GLY A 111 -9.59 -10.10 -7.28
C GLY A 111 -8.96 -9.40 -6.07
N ASP A 112 -9.30 -9.89 -4.88
CA ASP A 112 -8.96 -9.22 -3.63
C ASP A 112 -7.58 -9.61 -3.03
N PHE A 113 -6.92 -10.58 -3.64
CA PHE A 113 -5.62 -11.07 -3.20
C PHE A 113 -4.56 -10.73 -4.25
N PHE A 114 -3.42 -10.21 -3.79
CA PHE A 114 -2.23 -10.15 -4.62
C PHE A 114 -1.71 -11.57 -4.89
N PRO A 115 -1.08 -11.82 -6.04
CA PRO A 115 -0.53 -13.13 -6.34
C PRO A 115 0.48 -13.53 -5.27
N GLN A 116 0.44 -14.80 -4.88
CA GLN A 116 1.34 -15.36 -3.88
C GLN A 116 2.79 -15.17 -4.33
N PRO A 117 3.61 -14.42 -3.59
CA PRO A 117 5.00 -14.26 -3.93
C PRO A 117 5.69 -15.63 -3.81
N THR A 118 6.46 -16.00 -4.82
CA THR A 118 7.26 -17.24 -4.78
C THR A 118 8.16 -17.18 -3.53
N PHE A 119 8.32 -18.29 -2.81
CA PHE A 119 8.99 -18.37 -1.50
C PHE A 119 10.29 -17.52 -1.38
N TRP A 120 11.08 -17.45 -2.45
CA TRP A 120 12.27 -16.60 -2.57
C TRP A 120 12.02 -15.09 -2.42
N GLN A 121 10.91 -14.56 -2.92
CA GLN A 121 10.51 -13.15 -2.76
C GLN A 121 10.19 -12.81 -1.30
N ARG A 122 9.65 -13.76 -0.52
CA ARG A 122 9.41 -13.59 0.92
C ARG A 122 10.72 -13.52 1.71
N PHE A 123 11.72 -14.31 1.33
CA PHE A 123 13.05 -14.31 1.94
C PHE A 123 13.84 -13.02 1.67
N PHE A 124 13.91 -12.57 0.41
CA PHE A 124 14.54 -11.29 0.07
C PHE A 124 13.82 -10.08 0.69
N ASN A 125 12.50 -10.17 0.87
CA ASN A 125 11.75 -9.12 1.56
C ASN A 125 12.17 -8.99 3.02
N THR A 126 12.36 -10.13 3.70
CA THR A 126 12.82 -10.12 5.09
C THR A 126 14.24 -9.55 5.17
N LEU A 127 15.11 -9.83 4.20
CA LEU A 127 16.45 -9.24 4.14
C LEU A 127 16.44 -7.73 3.82
N GLN A 128 15.67 -7.26 2.84
CA GLN A 128 15.59 -5.81 2.52
C GLN A 128 14.91 -4.98 3.62
N ARG A 129 14.05 -5.60 4.44
CA ARG A 129 13.44 -4.94 5.61
C ARG A 129 14.45 -4.67 6.73
N TRP A 130 15.53 -5.44 6.80
CA TRP A 130 16.57 -5.32 7.84
C TRP A 130 17.88 -4.70 7.36
N PHE A 131 18.25 -4.84 6.08
CA PHE A 131 19.54 -4.39 5.53
C PHE A 131 19.54 -3.02 4.85
N SER A 132 18.51 -2.21 5.07
CA SER A 132 18.62 -0.80 4.69
C SER A 132 19.11 0.02 5.88
N PHE A 133 20.42 -0.01 6.10
CA PHE A 133 21.15 1.15 6.60
C PHE A 133 21.33 2.17 5.48
#